data_AF-A0A2W2D9M8-F1
#
_entry.id   AF-A0A2W2D9M8-F1
#
_cell.length_a   1.000
_cell.length_b   1.000
_cell.length_c   1.000
_cell.angle_alpha   90.00
_cell.angle_beta   90.00
_cell.angle_gamma   90.00
#
_symmetry.space_group_name_H-M   'P 1'
#
loop_
_entity.id
_entity.type
_entity.pdbx_description
1 polymer ?
#
loop_
_entity_poly.entity_id
_entity_poly.type
_entity_poly.pdbx_seq_one_letter_code
_entity_poly.pdbx_strand_id
1 'polypeptide(L)'
;MGRTFPGPVGLAAWIAVTLPAPLVFFEGTHRWEEHQDVSTALWWTLGALPVLAAVVAARWTRYTGQRRTSSAFLAAVVVATLISAVFLGASMAVYRWGIPLQGAAGWWSVLSSGALLAAAGAAIGYMIGLGNVRRSRLSDRHGYLIGGMVTVVGVLLAQVTVQLGAEDSTSRYDVIGYGGVGPYTAAASNPGVVILPAAGRYAILAVGFAPQDPDCRVTGVGLAGRSAELVTIAPGDYGTDAASYAWVASFNVPDPGTYSLACRSSDDQASYIVWETPDIRGTVGELVHWPLVAIWFLGAVPGLLIIANTATRRRAKRQEVRAPA
;
A
#
# COMPACT_ATOMS: atom_id res chain seq x y z
N MET A 1 -13.64 -0.25 -27.01
CA MET A 1 -13.58 -0.60 -25.58
C MET A 1 -12.74 0.35 -24.72
N GLY A 2 -11.60 0.89 -25.16
CA GLY A 2 -10.70 1.67 -24.28
C GLY A 2 -11.20 3.02 -23.69
N ARG A 3 -12.33 3.59 -24.14
CA ARG A 3 -12.83 4.90 -23.66
C ARG A 3 -13.88 4.81 -22.53
N THR A 4 -14.41 3.61 -22.27
CA THR A 4 -15.40 3.35 -21.21
C THR A 4 -14.73 2.99 -19.89
N PHE A 5 -13.46 2.56 -19.94
CA PHE A 5 -12.66 2.33 -18.75
C PHE A 5 -12.49 3.62 -17.94
N PRO A 6 -12.43 3.53 -16.60
CA PRO A 6 -11.99 4.64 -15.77
C PRO A 6 -10.61 5.07 -16.24
N GLY A 7 -10.51 6.24 -16.89
CA GLY A 7 -9.22 6.82 -17.26
C GLY A 7 -8.31 7.01 -16.03
N PRO A 8 -7.06 7.44 -16.22
CA PRO A 8 -6.02 7.41 -15.19
C PRO A 8 -6.42 8.03 -13.85
N VAL A 9 -7.22 9.11 -13.86
CA VAL A 9 -7.76 9.75 -12.65
C VAL A 9 -8.69 8.82 -11.85
N GLY A 10 -9.55 8.06 -12.53
CA GLY A 10 -10.47 7.13 -11.88
C GLY A 10 -9.74 5.93 -11.30
N LEU A 11 -8.68 5.46 -11.97
CA LEU A 11 -7.84 4.38 -11.47
C LEU A 11 -7.01 4.84 -10.26
N ALA A 12 -6.47 6.06 -10.30
CA ALA A 12 -5.78 6.66 -9.15
C ALA A 12 -6.71 6.82 -7.94
N ALA A 13 -7.94 7.31 -8.15
CA ALA A 13 -8.94 7.45 -7.10
C ALA A 13 -9.36 6.09 -6.52
N TRP A 14 -9.50 5.06 -7.37
CA TRP A 14 -9.77 3.70 -6.91
C TRP A 14 -8.66 3.21 -6.00
N ILE A 15 -7.40 3.24 -6.47
CA ILE A 15 -6.24 2.83 -5.69
C ILE A 15 -6.20 3.57 -4.36
N ALA A 16 -6.36 4.90 -4.36
CA ALA A 16 -6.32 5.72 -3.15
C ALA A 16 -7.41 5.35 -2.13
N VAL A 17 -8.63 5.06 -2.60
CA VAL A 17 -9.75 4.71 -1.71
C VAL A 17 -9.67 3.26 -1.22
N THR A 18 -9.11 2.35 -2.01
CA THR A 18 -9.11 0.93 -1.67
C THR A 18 -7.81 0.44 -1.05
N LEU A 19 -6.76 1.26 -0.97
CA LEU A 19 -5.47 0.86 -0.38
C LEU A 19 -5.03 1.83 0.74
N PRO A 20 -4.55 3.06 0.48
CA PRO A 20 -4.03 3.91 1.54
C PRO A 20 -5.11 4.47 2.47
N ALA A 21 -6.33 4.77 1.99
CA ALA A 21 -7.38 5.31 2.87
C ALA A 21 -7.78 4.36 4.01
N PRO A 22 -8.00 3.04 3.78
CA PRO A 22 -8.19 2.07 4.85
C PRO A 22 -7.03 2.05 5.85
N LEU A 23 -5.79 2.01 5.36
CA LEU A 23 -4.60 1.93 6.22
C LEU A 23 -4.46 3.20 7.09
N VAL A 24 -4.60 4.39 6.50
CA VAL A 24 -4.54 5.66 7.24
C VAL A 24 -5.69 5.79 8.24
N PHE A 25 -6.88 5.28 7.89
CA PHE A 25 -8.01 5.26 8.83
C PHE A 25 -7.73 4.35 10.02
N PHE A 26 -7.21 3.14 9.79
CA PHE A 26 -6.87 2.22 10.86
C PHE A 26 -5.77 2.79 11.75
N GLU A 27 -4.77 3.46 11.16
CA GLU A 27 -3.71 4.16 11.89
C GLU A 27 -4.26 5.26 12.78
N GLY A 28 -5.01 6.19 12.21
CA GLY A 28 -5.57 7.32 12.98
C GLY A 28 -6.62 6.91 14.02
N THR A 29 -7.11 5.67 13.99
CA THR A 29 -8.07 5.14 14.96
C THR A 29 -7.45 4.13 15.93
N HIS A 30 -6.14 3.87 15.86
CA HIS A 30 -5.44 2.83 16.62
C HIS A 30 -6.08 1.44 16.49
N ARG A 31 -6.84 1.21 15.42
CA ARG A 31 -7.63 -0.01 15.23
C ARG A 31 -6.80 -1.23 14.85
N TRP A 32 -5.51 -1.05 14.63
CA TRP A 32 -4.53 -2.11 14.47
C TRP A 32 -4.44 -3.01 15.71
N GLU A 33 -4.65 -2.43 16.90
CA GLU A 33 -4.69 -3.17 18.17
C GLU A 33 -5.93 -4.11 18.25
N GLU A 34 -7.00 -3.77 17.52
CA GLU A 34 -8.28 -4.51 17.53
C GLU A 34 -8.30 -5.73 16.58
N HIS A 35 -7.19 -6.06 15.90
CA HIS A 35 -7.07 -7.23 15.01
C HIS A 35 -8.10 -7.22 13.87
N GLN A 36 -7.90 -6.36 12.88
CA GLN A 36 -8.89 -6.16 11.82
C GLN A 36 -8.99 -7.38 10.89
N ASP A 37 -10.21 -7.91 10.77
CA ASP A 37 -10.51 -8.92 9.77
C ASP A 37 -10.40 -8.32 8.35
N VAL A 38 -9.95 -9.14 7.39
CA VAL A 38 -10.03 -8.87 5.94
C VAL A 38 -11.39 -8.30 5.54
N SER A 39 -12.46 -8.75 6.21
CA SER A 39 -13.82 -8.29 5.97
C SER A 39 -13.96 -6.78 6.11
N THR A 40 -13.38 -6.16 7.15
CA THR A 40 -13.43 -4.70 7.43
C THR A 40 -12.75 -3.89 6.32
N ALA A 41 -11.58 -4.32 5.86
CA ALA A 41 -10.88 -3.66 4.74
C ALA A 41 -11.68 -3.75 3.43
N LEU A 42 -12.38 -4.86 3.19
CA LEU A 42 -13.22 -5.04 1.99
C LEU A 42 -14.46 -4.12 1.97
N TRP A 43 -14.94 -3.59 3.11
CA TRP A 43 -16.04 -2.62 3.13
C TRP A 43 -15.71 -1.33 2.38
N TRP A 44 -14.46 -0.87 2.42
CA TRP A 44 -14.01 0.28 1.63
C TRP A 44 -14.11 0.02 0.14
N THR A 45 -13.74 -1.19 -0.28
CA THR A 45 -13.84 -1.63 -1.68
C THR A 45 -15.30 -1.75 -2.11
N LEU A 46 -16.16 -2.34 -1.27
CA LEU A 46 -17.60 -2.47 -1.52
C LEU A 46 -18.29 -1.10 -1.56
N GLY A 47 -17.92 -0.16 -0.69
CA GLY A 47 -18.46 1.21 -0.66
C GLY A 47 -18.04 2.06 -1.86
N ALA A 48 -16.81 1.88 -2.36
CA ALA A 48 -16.32 2.58 -3.56
C ALA A 48 -16.92 2.02 -4.86
N LEU A 49 -17.29 0.74 -4.87
CA LEU A 49 -17.78 0.00 -6.02
C LEU A 49 -18.99 0.63 -6.76
N PRO A 50 -20.08 1.04 -6.08
CA PRO A 50 -21.23 1.66 -6.75
C PRO A 50 -20.85 2.98 -7.41
N VAL A 51 -19.92 3.75 -6.83
CA VAL A 51 -19.44 5.01 -7.41
C VAL A 51 -18.65 4.73 -8.69
N LEU A 52 -17.76 3.74 -8.68
CA LEU A 52 -17.02 3.31 -9.88
C LEU A 52 -17.98 2.88 -10.98
N ALA A 53 -18.94 2.00 -10.65
CA ALA A 53 -19.93 1.51 -11.60
C ALA A 53 -20.78 2.65 -12.18
N ALA A 54 -21.20 3.61 -11.34
CA ALA A 54 -21.95 4.78 -11.77
C ALA A 54 -21.15 5.65 -12.75
N VAL A 55 -19.87 5.90 -12.47
CA VAL A 55 -19.00 6.69 -13.36
C VAL A 55 -18.78 6.00 -14.70
N VAL A 56 -18.56 4.68 -14.70
CA VAL A 56 -18.37 3.89 -15.92
C VAL A 56 -19.65 3.88 -16.75
N ALA A 57 -20.80 3.59 -16.15
CA ALA A 57 -22.10 3.60 -16.83
C ALA A 57 -22.42 4.99 -17.39
N ALA A 58 -22.27 6.05 -16.59
CA ALA A 58 -22.50 7.42 -17.04
C ALA A 58 -21.61 7.82 -18.23
N ARG A 59 -20.34 7.39 -18.25
CA ARG A 59 -19.43 7.60 -19.38
C ARG A 59 -19.85 6.80 -20.59
N TRP A 60 -20.15 5.52 -20.42
CA TRP A 60 -20.61 4.64 -21.49
C TRP A 60 -21.82 5.24 -22.21
N THR A 61 -22.86 5.62 -21.45
CA THR A 61 -24.09 6.23 -21.99
C THR A 61 -23.82 7.53 -22.75
N ARG A 62 -22.91 8.38 -22.23
CA ARG A 62 -22.54 9.64 -22.91
C ARG A 62 -21.78 9.41 -24.22
N TYR A 63 -20.92 8.40 -24.28
CA TYR A 63 -20.09 8.14 -25.46
C TYR A 63 -20.83 7.42 -26.57
N THR A 64 -21.72 6.50 -26.22
CA THR A 64 -22.50 5.76 -27.22
C THR A 64 -23.65 6.60 -27.77
N GLY A 65 -24.00 7.72 -27.12
CA GLY A 65 -25.07 8.62 -27.54
C GLY A 65 -26.44 7.93 -27.57
N GLN A 66 -26.56 6.76 -26.92
CA GLN A 66 -27.73 5.91 -27.05
C GLN A 66 -28.92 6.48 -26.26
N ARG A 67 -30.05 6.56 -26.98
CA ARG A 67 -31.36 6.99 -26.47
C ARG A 67 -31.91 5.99 -25.43
N ARG A 68 -32.96 6.43 -24.71
CA ARG A 68 -33.74 5.72 -23.67
C ARG A 68 -34.33 4.36 -24.14
N THR A 69 -33.50 3.38 -24.50
CA THR A 69 -33.94 2.00 -24.80
C THR A 69 -33.52 1.06 -23.67
N SER A 70 -34.31 0.02 -23.46
CA SER A 70 -34.02 -1.04 -22.48
C SER A 70 -32.73 -1.79 -22.79
N SER A 71 -32.43 -2.02 -24.07
CA SER A 71 -31.18 -2.67 -24.51
C SER A 71 -29.93 -1.84 -24.22
N ALA A 72 -30.00 -0.52 -24.37
CA ALA A 72 -28.89 0.38 -24.03
C ALA A 72 -28.64 0.42 -22.52
N PHE A 73 -29.72 0.44 -21.72
CA PHE A 73 -29.63 0.32 -20.27
C PHE A 73 -28.94 -0.97 -19.84
N LEU A 74 -29.39 -2.12 -20.36
CA LEU A 74 -28.81 -3.42 -20.01
C LEU A 74 -27.32 -3.49 -20.41
N ALA A 75 -26.96 -3.02 -21.60
CA ALA A 75 -25.56 -3.01 -22.04
C ALA A 75 -24.68 -2.10 -21.15
N ALA A 76 -25.18 -0.94 -20.73
CA ALA A 76 -24.46 -0.04 -19.82
C ALA A 76 -24.18 -0.72 -18.47
N VAL A 77 -25.21 -1.35 -17.90
CA VAL A 77 -25.13 -2.03 -16.61
C VAL A 77 -24.17 -3.21 -16.69
N VAL A 78 -24.29 -4.08 -17.69
CA VAL A 78 -23.41 -5.24 -17.87
C VAL A 78 -21.95 -4.80 -18.02
N VAL A 79 -21.66 -3.79 -18.86
CA VAL A 79 -20.29 -3.29 -19.04
C VAL A 79 -19.73 -2.69 -17.75
N ALA A 80 -20.52 -1.88 -17.04
CA ALA A 80 -20.09 -1.27 -15.78
C ALA A 80 -19.86 -2.32 -14.69
N THR A 81 -20.75 -3.30 -14.56
CA THR A 81 -20.61 -4.39 -13.58
C THR A 81 -19.40 -5.27 -13.88
N LEU A 82 -19.14 -5.62 -15.15
CA LEU A 82 -17.95 -6.39 -15.52
C LEU A 82 -16.66 -5.63 -15.20
N ILE A 83 -16.59 -4.33 -15.53
CA ILE A 83 -15.43 -3.50 -15.19
C ILE A 83 -15.26 -3.42 -13.67
N SER A 84 -16.33 -3.14 -12.92
CA SER A 84 -16.27 -3.08 -11.45
C SER A 84 -15.88 -4.43 -10.83
N ALA A 85 -16.29 -5.56 -11.41
CA ALA A 85 -15.89 -6.89 -10.95
C ALA A 85 -14.38 -7.14 -11.13
N VAL A 86 -13.77 -6.65 -12.21
CA VAL A 86 -12.31 -6.71 -12.41
C VAL A 86 -11.58 -5.92 -11.32
N PHE A 87 -12.06 -4.71 -11.01
CA PHE A 87 -11.48 -3.88 -9.95
C PHE A 87 -11.67 -4.50 -8.56
N LEU A 88 -12.84 -5.07 -8.27
CA LEU A 88 -13.10 -5.81 -7.03
C LEU A 88 -12.15 -7.01 -6.90
N GLY A 89 -12.03 -7.83 -7.95
CA GLY A 89 -11.17 -9.00 -7.97
C GLY A 89 -9.69 -8.63 -7.77
N ALA A 90 -9.23 -7.54 -8.39
CA ALA A 90 -7.90 -7.00 -8.18
C ALA A 90 -7.66 -6.58 -6.72
N SER A 91 -8.60 -5.82 -6.12
CA SER A 91 -8.51 -5.42 -4.71
C SER A 91 -8.52 -6.65 -3.78
N MET A 92 -9.39 -7.64 -4.03
CA MET A 92 -9.43 -8.89 -3.28
C MET A 92 -8.11 -9.67 -3.38
N ALA A 93 -7.51 -9.74 -4.58
CA ALA A 93 -6.22 -10.39 -4.77
C ALA A 93 -5.12 -9.68 -3.96
N VAL A 94 -5.09 -8.34 -3.96
CA VAL A 94 -4.15 -7.56 -3.16
C VAL A 94 -4.33 -7.85 -1.66
N TYR A 95 -5.56 -7.86 -1.15
CA TYR A 95 -5.83 -8.17 0.27
C TYR A 95 -5.59 -9.63 0.66
N ARG A 96 -5.62 -10.56 -0.30
CA ARG A 96 -5.43 -11.99 -0.01
C ARG A 96 -3.97 -12.44 -0.16
N TRP A 97 -3.20 -11.79 -1.02
CA TRP A 97 -1.85 -12.22 -1.43
C TRP A 97 -0.79 -11.13 -1.21
N GLY A 98 -1.16 -9.86 -1.36
CA GLY A 98 -0.25 -8.73 -1.22
C GLY A 98 -0.08 -8.27 0.23
N ILE A 99 -1.20 -7.95 0.87
CA ILE A 99 -1.31 -7.57 2.29
C ILE A 99 -2.18 -8.64 2.95
N PRO A 100 -1.64 -9.81 3.33
CA PRO A 100 -2.43 -10.93 3.82
C PRO A 100 -2.98 -10.64 5.21
N LEU A 101 -4.05 -9.84 5.25
CA LEU A 101 -4.83 -9.57 6.46
C LEU A 101 -5.37 -10.90 7.01
N GLN A 102 -5.47 -11.00 8.33
CA GLN A 102 -5.97 -12.20 8.99
C GLN A 102 -7.51 -12.26 8.97
N GLY A 103 -8.06 -13.44 9.20
CA GLY A 103 -9.51 -13.64 9.25
C GLY A 103 -10.13 -14.25 7.98
N ALA A 104 -11.32 -14.83 8.14
CA ALA A 104 -12.06 -15.43 7.04
C ALA A 104 -12.97 -14.38 6.39
N ALA A 105 -12.69 -14.04 5.12
CA ALA A 105 -13.67 -13.30 4.32
C ALA A 105 -14.63 -14.28 3.65
N GLY A 106 -15.94 -14.01 3.75
CA GLY A 106 -16.95 -14.67 2.94
C GLY A 106 -16.84 -14.23 1.49
N TRP A 107 -15.81 -14.67 0.76
CA TRP A 107 -15.47 -14.20 -0.58
C TRP A 107 -16.64 -14.23 -1.55
N TRP A 108 -17.48 -15.26 -1.44
CA TRP A 108 -18.69 -15.37 -2.25
C TRP A 108 -19.74 -14.31 -1.91
N SER A 109 -19.88 -13.99 -0.62
CA SER A 109 -20.75 -12.89 -0.15
C SER A 109 -20.24 -11.53 -0.63
N VAL A 110 -18.91 -11.32 -0.65
CA VAL A 110 -18.30 -10.09 -1.16
C VAL A 110 -18.53 -9.95 -2.67
N LEU A 111 -18.37 -11.04 -3.43
CA LEU A 111 -18.62 -11.04 -4.87
C LEU A 111 -20.10 -10.81 -5.20
N SER A 112 -21.02 -11.47 -4.50
CA SER A 112 -22.46 -11.31 -4.73
C SER A 112 -22.95 -9.92 -4.34
N SER A 113 -22.55 -9.43 -3.16
CA SER A 113 -22.87 -8.08 -2.69
C SER A 113 -22.24 -7.01 -3.58
N GLY A 114 -20.99 -7.22 -4.01
CA GLY A 114 -20.29 -6.35 -4.95
C GLY A 114 -21.00 -6.28 -6.30
N ALA A 115 -21.44 -7.41 -6.86
CA ALA A 115 -22.19 -7.44 -8.11
C ALA A 115 -23.51 -6.65 -8.02
N LEU A 116 -24.25 -6.80 -6.91
CA LEU A 116 -25.48 -6.05 -6.65
C LEU A 116 -25.22 -4.54 -6.54
N LEU A 117 -24.21 -4.13 -5.76
CA LEU A 117 -23.83 -2.73 -5.60
C LEU A 117 -23.34 -2.12 -6.92
N ALA A 118 -22.56 -2.85 -7.71
CA ALA A 118 -22.16 -2.44 -9.05
C ALA A 118 -23.37 -2.24 -9.96
N ALA A 119 -24.31 -3.18 -9.98
CA ALA A 119 -25.50 -3.08 -10.82
C ALA A 119 -26.37 -1.87 -10.43
N ALA A 120 -26.58 -1.63 -9.13
CA ALA A 120 -27.29 -0.48 -8.61
C ALA A 120 -26.59 0.84 -8.96
N GLY A 121 -25.28 0.92 -8.72
CA GLY A 121 -24.47 2.07 -9.08
C GLY A 121 -24.50 2.36 -10.58
N ALA A 122 -24.38 1.31 -11.41
CA ALA A 122 -24.46 1.42 -12.86
C ALA A 122 -25.82 1.93 -13.34
N ALA A 123 -26.92 1.48 -12.74
CA ALA A 123 -28.26 1.96 -13.06
C ALA A 123 -28.41 3.45 -12.77
N ILE A 124 -27.94 3.91 -11.60
CA ILE A 124 -27.89 5.33 -11.22
C ILE A 124 -27.01 6.12 -12.21
N GLY A 125 -25.83 5.59 -12.53
CA GLY A 125 -24.90 6.18 -13.48
C GLY A 125 -25.49 6.36 -14.87
N TYR A 126 -26.22 5.36 -15.36
CA TYR A 126 -26.93 5.44 -16.63
C TYR A 126 -27.96 6.59 -16.64
N MET A 127 -28.77 6.72 -15.59
CA MET A 127 -29.74 7.82 -15.44
C MET A 127 -29.05 9.19 -15.42
N ILE A 128 -27.93 9.32 -14.69
CA ILE A 128 -27.09 10.54 -14.67
C ILE A 128 -26.45 10.80 -16.05
N GLY A 129 -26.11 9.75 -16.78
CA GLY A 129 -25.59 9.79 -18.14
C GLY A 129 -26.60 10.39 -19.12
N LEU A 130 -27.88 10.04 -18.97
CA LEU A 130 -28.99 10.56 -19.78
C LEU A 130 -29.34 12.03 -19.46
N GLY A 131 -29.19 12.46 -18.20
CA GLY A 131 -29.61 13.79 -17.74
C GLY A 131 -28.68 14.95 -18.11
N ASN A 132 -27.47 14.70 -18.63
CA ASN A 132 -26.45 15.73 -18.80
C ASN A 132 -26.07 15.97 -20.28
N VAL A 133 -26.73 16.97 -20.91
CA VAL A 133 -26.44 17.42 -22.29
C VAL A 133 -25.39 18.54 -22.35
N ARG A 134 -25.01 19.17 -21.23
CA ARG A 134 -24.00 20.25 -21.24
C ARG A 134 -23.05 20.14 -20.06
N ARG A 135 -21.85 19.61 -20.30
CA ARG A 135 -20.66 20.04 -19.56
C ARG A 135 -19.60 20.51 -20.54
N SER A 136 -19.18 21.74 -20.33
CA SER A 136 -17.98 22.32 -20.91
C SER A 136 -16.82 21.34 -20.73
N ARG A 137 -15.99 21.19 -21.77
CA ARG A 137 -14.68 20.56 -21.65
C ARG A 137 -13.97 21.24 -20.49
N LEU A 138 -13.78 20.53 -19.37
CA LEU A 138 -12.87 21.00 -18.33
C LEU A 138 -11.54 21.33 -19.02
N SER A 139 -11.08 22.57 -18.82
CA SER A 139 -9.86 23.08 -19.45
C SER A 139 -8.71 22.10 -19.25
N ASP A 140 -8.04 21.71 -20.35
CA ASP A 140 -6.86 20.82 -20.40
C ASP A 140 -5.71 21.25 -19.46
N ARG A 141 -5.79 22.41 -18.81
CA ARG A 141 -4.83 22.87 -17.79
C ARG A 141 -4.99 22.14 -16.45
N HIS A 142 -6.21 21.72 -16.07
CA HIS A 142 -6.46 21.07 -14.79
C HIS A 142 -5.91 19.64 -14.74
N GLY A 143 -5.75 18.97 -15.89
CA GLY A 143 -5.21 17.61 -15.95
C GLY A 143 -3.77 17.51 -15.44
N TYR A 144 -2.94 18.53 -15.67
CA TYR A 144 -1.57 18.58 -15.13
C TYR A 144 -1.55 18.84 -13.63
N LEU A 145 -2.42 19.73 -13.12
CA LEU A 145 -2.54 20.01 -11.69
C LEU A 145 -3.02 18.77 -10.92
N ILE A 146 -4.07 18.12 -11.40
CA ILE A 146 -4.60 16.89 -10.81
C ILE A 146 -3.54 15.78 -10.88
N GLY A 147 -2.89 15.61 -12.03
CA GLY A 147 -1.84 14.61 -12.18
C GLY A 147 -0.66 14.84 -11.24
N GLY A 148 -0.20 16.10 -11.11
CA GLY A 148 0.86 16.48 -10.18
C GLY A 148 0.48 16.24 -8.72
N MET A 149 -0.72 16.66 -8.30
CA MET A 149 -1.23 16.39 -6.94
C MET A 149 -1.30 14.90 -6.65
N VAL A 150 -1.85 14.10 -7.56
CA VAL A 150 -1.95 12.64 -7.41
C VAL A 150 -0.55 12.00 -7.34
N THR A 151 0.42 12.48 -8.10
CA THR A 151 1.82 12.02 -8.00
C THR A 151 2.39 12.31 -6.62
N VAL A 152 2.27 13.55 -6.11
CA VAL A 152 2.80 13.93 -4.79
C VAL A 152 2.13 13.12 -3.69
N VAL A 153 0.79 13.06 -3.69
CA VAL A 153 0.03 12.28 -2.71
C VAL A 153 0.37 10.80 -2.77
N GLY A 154 0.49 10.23 -3.97
CA GLY A 154 0.85 8.83 -4.15
C GLY A 154 2.26 8.50 -3.66
N VAL A 155 3.24 9.37 -3.91
CA VAL A 155 4.61 9.24 -3.40
C VAL A 155 4.62 9.22 -1.86
N LEU A 156 3.89 10.15 -1.23
CA LEU A 156 3.81 10.25 0.23
C LEU A 156 3.09 9.04 0.84
N LEU A 157 1.97 8.62 0.25
CA LEU A 157 1.17 7.51 0.77
C LEU A 157 1.82 6.15 0.54
N ALA A 158 2.67 5.98 -0.48
CA ALA A 158 3.28 4.68 -0.78
C ALA A 158 4.14 4.17 0.38
N GLN A 159 4.96 5.05 0.98
CA GLN A 159 5.80 4.68 2.13
C GLN A 159 4.94 4.33 3.35
N VAL A 160 3.95 5.17 3.67
CA VAL A 160 3.00 4.94 4.78
C VAL A 160 2.24 3.62 4.57
N THR A 161 1.84 3.32 3.34
CA THR A 161 1.13 2.06 3.01
C THR A 161 2.00 0.84 3.26
N VAL A 162 3.29 0.89 2.89
CA VAL A 162 4.23 -0.22 3.12
C VAL A 162 4.51 -0.37 4.61
N GLN A 163 4.72 0.73 5.33
CA GLN A 163 4.96 0.73 6.77
C GLN A 163 3.78 0.11 7.53
N LEU A 164 2.57 0.63 7.31
CA LEU A 164 1.36 0.16 8.00
C LEU A 164 1.02 -1.29 7.65
N GLY A 165 1.23 -1.70 6.39
CA GLY A 165 1.06 -3.09 5.98
C GLY A 165 2.07 -4.05 6.63
N ALA A 166 3.28 -3.57 6.90
CA ALA A 166 4.32 -4.33 7.58
C ALA A 166 4.01 -4.48 9.08
N GLU A 167 3.60 -3.39 9.74
CA GLU A 167 3.21 -3.38 11.17
C GLU A 167 2.08 -4.39 11.46
N ASP A 168 0.99 -4.34 10.67
CA ASP A 168 -0.16 -5.24 10.83
C ASP A 168 0.22 -6.72 10.68
N SER A 169 1.15 -7.03 9.77
CA SER A 169 1.59 -8.39 9.51
C SER A 169 2.40 -9.01 10.66
N THR A 170 2.85 -8.18 11.61
CA THR A 170 3.86 -8.57 12.62
C THR A 170 3.41 -8.48 14.08
N SER A 171 2.17 -8.05 14.34
CA SER A 171 1.59 -7.82 15.67
C SER A 171 1.45 -9.06 16.59
N ARG A 172 1.92 -10.25 16.20
CA ARG A 172 1.73 -11.52 16.92
C ARG A 172 3.01 -12.23 17.36
N TYR A 173 4.15 -11.55 17.35
CA TYR A 173 5.41 -12.22 17.56
C TYR A 173 5.83 -12.23 19.05
N ASP A 174 6.02 -13.44 19.61
CA ASP A 174 6.58 -13.63 20.94
C ASP A 174 8.05 -13.19 20.97
N VAL A 175 8.37 -12.24 21.84
CA VAL A 175 9.71 -11.63 21.93
C VAL A 175 10.71 -12.65 22.47
N ILE A 176 11.49 -13.27 21.57
CA ILE A 176 12.66 -14.10 21.92
C ILE A 176 13.93 -13.31 21.61
N GLY A 177 14.36 -12.46 22.55
CA GLY A 177 15.62 -11.74 22.42
C GLY A 177 16.83 -12.67 22.57
N TYR A 178 17.77 -12.62 21.62
CA TYR A 178 19.02 -13.39 21.66
C TYR A 178 20.20 -12.63 22.29
N GLY A 179 19.93 -11.44 22.81
CA GLY A 179 20.93 -10.51 23.34
C GLY A 179 20.72 -9.10 22.80
N GLY A 180 21.57 -8.17 23.21
CA GLY A 180 21.43 -6.77 22.83
C GLY A 180 22.55 -5.89 23.36
N VAL A 181 22.45 -4.60 23.04
CA VAL A 181 23.37 -3.55 23.48
C VAL A 181 22.56 -2.31 23.88
N GLY A 182 22.95 -1.67 24.98
CA GLY A 182 22.35 -0.41 25.43
C GLY A 182 21.65 -0.48 26.79
N PRO A 183 21.35 0.69 27.37
CA PRO A 183 20.95 0.84 28.78
C PRO A 183 19.62 0.18 29.14
N TYR A 184 18.72 -0.01 28.18
CA TYR A 184 17.38 -0.58 28.39
C TYR A 184 17.24 -2.02 27.89
N THR A 185 18.34 -2.65 27.50
CA THR A 185 18.32 -4.07 27.13
C THR A 185 18.32 -4.95 28.37
N ALA A 186 17.39 -5.91 28.47
CA ALA A 186 17.34 -6.87 29.57
C ALA A 186 18.61 -7.76 29.68
N ALA A 187 19.44 -7.77 28.63
CA ALA A 187 20.71 -8.50 28.53
C ALA A 187 21.94 -7.59 28.75
N ALA A 188 21.82 -6.53 29.57
CA ALA A 188 22.88 -5.56 29.84
C ALA A 188 24.07 -6.18 30.59
N SER A 189 24.99 -6.79 29.85
CA SER A 189 26.40 -6.90 30.22
C SER A 189 27.24 -6.47 29.02
N ASN A 190 28.12 -5.48 29.21
CA ASN A 190 29.08 -5.03 28.19
C ASN A 190 30.00 -6.18 27.74
N PRO A 191 30.41 -6.30 26.46
CA PRO A 191 29.86 -5.74 25.22
C PRO A 191 28.62 -6.53 24.77
N GLY A 192 27.78 -5.99 23.87
CA GLY A 192 26.51 -6.60 23.47
C GLY A 192 26.65 -8.00 22.88
N VAL A 193 26.71 -9.00 23.75
CA VAL A 193 26.85 -10.40 23.37
C VAL A 193 25.50 -10.90 22.90
N VAL A 194 25.53 -11.58 21.76
CA VAL A 194 24.36 -12.18 21.13
C VAL A 194 24.64 -13.65 20.90
N ILE A 195 23.75 -14.51 21.38
CA ILE A 195 23.88 -15.97 21.26
C ILE A 195 22.86 -16.45 20.24
N LEU A 196 23.33 -16.83 19.06
CA LEU A 196 22.48 -17.17 17.93
C LEU A 196 22.44 -18.69 17.75
N PRO A 197 21.25 -19.32 17.88
CA PRO A 197 21.14 -20.78 17.95
C PRO A 197 21.30 -21.48 16.60
N ALA A 198 21.21 -20.76 15.49
CA ALA A 198 21.27 -21.32 14.14
C ALA A 198 21.90 -20.33 13.14
N ALA A 199 22.27 -20.85 11.97
CA ALA A 199 22.53 -20.03 10.80
C ALA A 199 21.21 -19.44 10.26
N GLY A 200 21.24 -18.22 9.72
CA GLY A 200 20.05 -17.57 9.19
C GLY A 200 20.08 -16.04 9.26
N ARG A 201 18.95 -15.42 8.89
CA ARG A 201 18.79 -13.96 8.95
C ARG A 201 18.18 -13.56 10.29
N TYR A 202 18.81 -12.59 10.96
CA TYR A 202 18.34 -12.03 12.22
C TYR A 202 18.06 -10.53 12.07
N ALA A 203 17.10 -10.05 12.84
CA ALA A 203 16.72 -8.64 12.92
C ALA A 203 17.40 -7.97 14.12
N ILE A 204 17.68 -6.68 13.96
CA ILE A 204 18.10 -5.77 15.02
C ILE A 204 16.97 -4.77 15.22
N LEU A 205 16.47 -4.70 16.43
CA LEU A 205 15.35 -3.84 16.79
C LEU A 205 15.81 -2.82 17.80
N ALA A 206 15.46 -1.55 17.57
CA ALA A 206 15.61 -0.52 18.59
C ALA A 206 14.50 -0.67 19.63
N VAL A 207 14.82 -0.46 20.90
CA VAL A 207 13.91 -0.52 22.05
C VAL A 207 13.63 0.89 22.53
N GLY A 208 12.35 1.26 22.69
CA GLY A 208 11.93 2.60 23.09
C GLY A 208 12.06 3.59 21.91
N PHE A 209 12.90 4.61 22.08
CA PHE A 209 13.19 5.57 21.02
C PHE A 209 14.12 4.95 19.97
N ALA A 210 13.64 4.89 18.72
CA ALA A 210 14.35 4.30 17.60
C ALA A 210 15.01 5.38 16.72
N PRO A 211 16.35 5.46 16.69
CA PRO A 211 17.06 6.33 15.77
C PRO A 211 16.86 5.85 14.32
N GLN A 212 16.70 6.78 13.38
CA GLN A 212 16.40 6.43 11.98
C GLN A 212 17.57 5.71 11.25
N ASP A 213 18.82 5.95 11.67
CA ASP A 213 20.01 5.44 10.97
C ASP A 213 21.11 4.92 11.94
N PRO A 214 20.91 3.78 12.61
CA PRO A 214 21.95 3.22 13.48
C PRO A 214 23.08 2.54 12.68
N ASP A 215 24.35 2.83 12.99
CA ASP A 215 25.51 2.06 12.49
C ASP A 215 25.71 0.83 13.40
N CYS A 216 24.97 -0.24 13.08
CA CYS A 216 25.10 -1.53 13.74
C CYS A 216 26.11 -2.43 13.02
N ARG A 217 27.05 -2.99 13.77
CA ARG A 217 28.07 -3.91 13.30
C ARG A 217 28.06 -5.18 14.12
N VAL A 218 28.12 -6.30 13.42
CA VAL A 218 28.19 -7.62 14.04
C VAL A 218 29.55 -8.25 13.75
N THR A 219 30.22 -8.69 14.81
CA THR A 219 31.50 -9.41 14.74
C THR A 219 31.36 -10.81 15.34
N GLY A 220 31.92 -11.81 14.67
CA GLY A 220 31.94 -13.20 15.15
C GLY A 220 32.46 -14.15 14.08
N VAL A 221 32.21 -15.44 14.26
CA VAL A 221 32.68 -16.49 13.34
C VAL A 221 32.14 -16.22 11.93
N GLY A 222 33.03 -16.12 10.94
CA GLY A 222 32.65 -15.83 9.55
C GLY A 222 32.14 -14.40 9.28
N LEU A 223 32.05 -13.54 10.30
CA LEU A 223 31.57 -12.16 10.22
C LEU A 223 32.63 -11.20 10.77
N ALA A 224 33.49 -10.69 9.89
CA ALA A 224 34.50 -9.69 10.23
C ALA A 224 33.91 -8.27 10.18
N GLY A 225 33.08 -7.91 11.17
CA GLY A 225 32.63 -6.53 11.38
C GLY A 225 31.80 -5.96 10.24
N ARG A 226 31.00 -6.81 9.60
CA ARG A 226 30.08 -6.37 8.55
C ARG A 226 29.01 -5.46 9.15
N SER A 227 28.75 -4.35 8.48
CA SER A 227 27.59 -3.52 8.79
C SER A 227 26.32 -4.32 8.54
N ALA A 228 25.37 -4.22 9.47
CA ALA A 228 24.04 -4.73 9.27
C ALA A 228 23.34 -3.96 8.14
N GLU A 229 22.49 -4.64 7.40
CA GLU A 229 21.69 -4.07 6.33
C GLU A 229 20.54 -3.27 6.95
N LEU A 230 20.52 -1.96 6.73
CA LEU A 230 19.47 -1.07 7.21
C LEU A 230 18.12 -1.44 6.59
N VAL A 231 17.09 -1.41 7.43
CA VAL A 231 15.72 -1.53 6.97
C VAL A 231 15.27 -0.16 6.47
N THR A 232 14.83 -0.11 5.21
CA THR A 232 14.55 1.16 4.52
C THR A 232 13.21 1.78 4.94
N ILE A 233 12.23 0.94 5.29
CA ILE A 233 10.97 1.36 5.90
C ILE A 233 10.78 0.52 7.16
N ALA A 234 11.13 1.09 8.32
CA ALA A 234 10.96 0.43 9.59
C ALA A 234 9.47 0.41 9.99
N PRO A 235 8.82 -0.75 10.11
CA PRO A 235 7.61 -0.88 10.94
C PRO A 235 7.94 -0.42 12.37
N GLY A 236 7.12 0.51 12.87
CA GLY A 236 7.45 1.39 13.97
C GLY A 236 7.11 0.87 15.36
N ASP A 237 6.23 -0.13 15.49
CA ASP A 237 5.82 -0.61 16.81
C ASP A 237 5.50 -2.11 16.85
N TYR A 238 6.49 -2.90 17.28
CA TYR A 238 6.28 -4.29 17.69
C TYR A 238 6.08 -4.42 19.21
N GLY A 239 5.80 -3.31 19.89
CA GLY A 239 5.72 -3.20 21.33
C GLY A 239 4.41 -3.65 21.96
N THR A 240 4.46 -3.77 23.29
CA THR A 240 3.28 -3.77 24.16
C THR A 240 3.35 -2.55 25.07
N ASP A 241 2.37 -2.34 25.95
CA ASP A 241 2.33 -1.27 26.97
C ASP A 241 3.64 -1.11 27.80
N ALA A 242 4.52 -2.12 27.78
CA ALA A 242 5.79 -2.14 28.50
C ALA A 242 7.01 -1.61 27.69
N ALA A 243 7.05 -1.72 26.36
CA ALA A 243 8.15 -1.22 25.52
C ALA A 243 7.77 -1.22 24.02
N SER A 244 8.08 -0.14 23.30
CA SER A 244 8.03 -0.08 21.82
C SER A 244 9.29 -0.68 21.21
N TYR A 245 9.14 -1.40 20.10
CA TYR A 245 10.27 -1.92 19.33
C TYR A 245 10.14 -1.48 17.87
N ALA A 246 11.26 -1.10 17.24
CA ALA A 246 11.28 -0.71 15.83
C ALA A 246 12.36 -1.46 15.07
N TRP A 247 12.03 -2.01 13.90
CA TRP A 247 12.97 -2.80 13.11
C TRP A 247 13.92 -1.90 12.31
N VAL A 248 15.18 -1.84 12.72
CA VAL A 248 16.16 -0.88 12.17
C VAL A 248 17.19 -1.51 11.23
N ALA A 249 17.58 -2.77 11.46
CA ALA A 249 18.57 -3.43 10.62
C ALA A 249 18.43 -4.96 10.62
N SER A 250 19.10 -5.63 9.69
CA SER A 250 19.16 -7.10 9.63
C SER A 250 20.56 -7.59 9.23
N PHE A 251 20.90 -8.81 9.60
CA PHE A 251 22.18 -9.42 9.23
C PHE A 251 22.06 -10.93 9.05
N ASN A 252 22.97 -11.50 8.26
CA ASN A 252 23.01 -12.94 7.99
C ASN A 252 24.12 -13.59 8.81
N VAL A 253 23.75 -14.64 9.54
CA VAL A 253 24.61 -15.45 10.39
C VAL A 253 25.00 -16.71 9.63
N PRO A 254 26.30 -16.97 9.43
CA PRO A 254 26.76 -18.15 8.70
C PRO A 254 26.63 -19.43 9.52
N ASP A 255 26.91 -19.37 10.82
CA ASP A 255 26.97 -20.52 11.72
C ASP A 255 26.42 -20.16 13.12
N PRO A 256 25.82 -21.12 13.85
CA PRO A 256 25.40 -20.88 15.23
C PRO A 256 26.60 -20.53 16.12
N GLY A 257 26.40 -19.65 17.10
CA GLY A 257 27.45 -19.28 18.04
C GLY A 257 27.27 -17.93 18.72
N THR A 258 28.35 -17.48 19.34
CA THR A 258 28.41 -16.20 20.06
C THR A 258 28.96 -15.12 19.15
N TYR A 259 28.21 -14.03 19.05
CA TYR A 259 28.53 -12.84 18.29
C TYR A 259 28.56 -11.63 19.21
N SER A 260 29.22 -10.56 18.78
CA SER A 260 29.13 -9.26 19.45
C SER A 260 28.50 -8.24 18.52
N LEU A 261 27.51 -7.53 19.05
CA LEU A 261 26.81 -6.43 18.43
C LEU A 261 27.34 -5.10 18.99
N ALA A 262 27.68 -4.19 18.10
CA ALA A 262 27.96 -2.80 18.43
C ALA A 262 27.12 -1.90 17.54
N CYS A 263 26.24 -1.10 18.14
CA CYS A 263 25.45 -0.10 17.43
C CYS A 263 25.86 1.30 17.88
N ARG A 264 26.05 2.21 16.91
CA ARG A 264 26.27 3.63 17.18
C ARG A 264 25.10 4.43 16.65
N SER A 265 24.66 5.39 17.45
CA SER A 265 23.57 6.30 17.12
C SER A 265 23.89 7.70 17.66
N SER A 266 23.20 8.71 17.15
CA SER A 266 23.18 10.07 17.71
C SER A 266 22.51 10.13 19.09
N ASP A 267 21.72 9.13 19.44
CA ASP A 267 21.03 9.00 20.73
C ASP A 267 21.78 8.01 21.63
N ASP A 268 22.23 8.48 22.79
CA ASP A 268 22.99 7.69 23.77
C ASP A 268 22.12 6.77 24.62
N GLN A 269 20.80 7.00 24.62
CA GLN A 269 19.81 6.15 25.28
C GLN A 269 19.34 5.01 24.37
N ALA A 270 19.70 5.04 23.08
CA ALA A 270 19.29 4.03 22.13
C ALA A 270 19.76 2.64 22.54
N SER A 271 18.80 1.72 22.63
CA SER A 271 19.02 0.34 23.00
C SER A 271 18.60 -0.56 21.85
N TYR A 272 19.34 -1.63 21.61
CA TYR A 272 19.12 -2.53 20.48
C TYR A 272 19.11 -3.97 20.95
N ILE A 273 18.14 -4.75 20.49
CA ILE A 273 18.08 -6.19 20.72
C ILE A 273 18.18 -6.94 19.40
N VAL A 274 18.78 -8.12 19.44
CA VAL A 274 18.75 -9.05 18.30
C VAL A 274 17.61 -10.03 18.51
N TRP A 275 16.86 -10.25 17.44
CA TRP A 275 15.72 -11.14 17.42
C TRP A 275 15.66 -11.89 16.08
N GLU A 276 14.78 -12.90 15.99
CA GLU A 276 14.42 -13.52 14.72
C GLU A 276 13.85 -12.46 13.79
N THR A 277 14.06 -12.64 12.49
CA THR A 277 13.47 -11.73 11.51
C THR A 277 11.95 -11.85 11.58
N PRO A 278 11.20 -10.75 11.79
CA PRO A 278 9.74 -10.80 11.76
C PRO A 278 9.25 -11.35 10.42
N ASP A 279 8.37 -12.35 10.43
CA ASP A 279 7.77 -12.88 9.19
C ASP A 279 6.70 -11.90 8.69
N ILE A 280 7.11 -10.96 7.83
CA ILE A 280 6.16 -10.12 7.10
C ILE A 280 5.65 -10.92 5.90
N ARG A 281 4.42 -11.40 6.00
CA ARG A 281 3.81 -12.22 4.94
C ARG A 281 3.48 -11.40 3.70
N GLY A 282 3.46 -12.07 2.54
CA GLY A 282 3.04 -11.49 1.27
C GLY A 282 4.10 -10.59 0.62
N THR A 283 3.70 -9.82 -0.40
CA THR A 283 4.63 -8.96 -1.16
C THR A 283 5.10 -7.74 -0.38
N VAL A 284 4.44 -7.37 0.73
CA VAL A 284 4.86 -6.26 1.61
C VAL A 284 6.17 -6.58 2.33
N GLY A 285 6.44 -7.85 2.66
CA GLY A 285 7.70 -8.25 3.30
C GLY A 285 8.92 -8.00 2.42
N GLU A 286 8.78 -8.10 1.10
CA GLU A 286 9.86 -7.73 0.19
C GLU A 286 9.98 -6.21 0.03
N LEU A 287 8.85 -5.47 0.05
CA LEU A 287 8.82 -4.02 -0.15
C LEU A 287 9.51 -3.23 0.98
N VAL A 288 9.55 -3.75 2.20
CA VAL A 288 10.28 -3.14 3.34
C VAL A 288 11.79 -3.02 3.09
N HIS A 289 12.32 -3.90 2.24
CA HIS A 289 13.72 -3.91 1.82
C HIS A 289 13.97 -3.18 0.50
N TRP A 290 12.93 -2.71 -0.19
CA TRP A 290 13.11 -2.01 -1.46
C TRP A 290 13.67 -0.60 -1.27
N PRO A 291 14.44 -0.08 -2.24
CA PRO A 291 14.88 1.31 -2.21
C PRO A 291 13.67 2.27 -2.18
N LEU A 292 13.69 3.30 -1.34
CA LEU A 292 12.62 4.31 -1.24
C LEU A 292 12.21 4.86 -2.61
N VAL A 293 13.19 5.08 -3.47
CA VAL A 293 12.98 5.59 -4.83
C VAL A 293 12.05 4.68 -5.64
N ALA A 294 12.17 3.37 -5.53
CA ALA A 294 11.31 2.42 -6.23
C ALA A 294 9.86 2.49 -5.72
N ILE A 295 9.68 2.65 -4.41
CA ILE A 295 8.37 2.77 -3.75
C ILE A 295 7.70 4.10 -4.13
N TRP A 296 8.46 5.19 -4.15
CA TRP A 296 7.99 6.49 -4.64
C TRP A 296 7.57 6.43 -6.10
N PHE A 297 8.31 5.74 -6.96
CA PHE A 297 7.92 5.55 -8.35
C PHE A 297 6.59 4.80 -8.47
N LEU A 298 6.39 3.72 -7.71
CA LEU A 298 5.11 3.00 -7.67
C LEU A 298 3.96 3.93 -7.26
N GLY A 299 4.15 4.73 -6.21
CA GLY A 299 3.18 5.73 -5.78
C GLY A 299 2.91 6.82 -6.83
N ALA A 300 3.92 7.20 -7.60
CA ALA A 300 3.83 8.26 -8.62
C ALA A 300 3.09 7.82 -9.90
N VAL A 301 3.09 6.52 -10.23
CA VAL A 301 2.57 5.96 -11.50
C VAL A 301 1.17 6.48 -11.85
N PRO A 302 0.16 6.46 -10.96
CA PRO A 302 -1.18 6.92 -11.31
C PRO A 302 -1.20 8.40 -11.74
N GLY A 303 -0.47 9.27 -11.05
CA GLY A 303 -0.36 10.69 -11.38
C GLY A 303 0.41 10.92 -12.68
N LEU A 304 1.49 10.16 -12.92
CA LEU A 304 2.25 10.20 -14.17
C LEU A 304 1.40 9.75 -15.37
N LEU A 305 0.54 8.74 -15.21
CA LEU A 305 -0.40 8.32 -16.24
C LEU A 305 -1.45 9.40 -16.57
N ILE A 306 -1.91 10.16 -15.57
CA ILE A 306 -2.78 11.33 -15.79
C ILE A 306 -2.06 12.39 -16.62
N ILE A 307 -0.81 12.71 -16.27
CA ILE A 307 0.03 13.69 -16.98
C ILE A 307 0.27 13.22 -18.42
N ALA A 308 0.68 11.97 -18.62
CA ALA A 308 0.93 11.39 -19.94
C ALA A 308 -0.32 11.44 -20.84
N ASN A 309 -1.48 11.03 -20.32
CA ASN A 309 -2.75 11.10 -21.05
C ASN A 309 -3.17 12.55 -21.35
N THR A 310 -2.85 13.51 -20.48
CA THR A 310 -3.11 14.94 -20.74
C THR A 310 -2.17 15.48 -21.84
N ALA A 311 -0.91 15.04 -21.86
CA ALA A 311 0.06 15.42 -22.87
C ALA A 311 -0.28 14.86 -24.26
N THR A 312 -0.66 13.58 -24.36
CA THR A 312 -1.05 12.96 -25.63
C THR A 312 -2.29 13.61 -26.23
N ARG A 313 -3.31 13.93 -25.42
CA ARG A 313 -4.51 14.65 -25.87
C ARG A 313 -4.20 16.04 -26.41
N ARG A 314 -3.30 16.78 -25.75
CA ARG A 314 -2.86 18.10 -26.25
C ARG A 314 -2.10 18.01 -27.57
N ARG A 315 -1.25 16.99 -27.74
CA ARG A 315 -0.51 16.77 -28.99
C ARG A 315 -1.46 16.48 -30.15
N ALA A 316 -2.42 15.58 -29.95
CA ALA A 316 -3.43 15.26 -30.96
C ALA A 316 -4.23 16.51 -31.39
N LYS A 317 -4.68 17.33 -30.43
CA LYS A 317 -5.41 18.58 -30.72
C LYS A 317 -4.57 19.60 -31.49
N ARG A 318 -3.25 19.66 -31.25
CA ARG A 318 -2.34 20.54 -32.01
C ARG A 318 -2.11 20.05 -33.43
N GLN A 319 -2.13 18.75 -33.67
CA GLN A 319 -2.00 18.16 -35.00
C GLN A 319 -3.27 18.37 -35.83
N GLU A 320 -4.46 18.21 -35.25
CA GLU A 320 -5.74 18.51 -35.93
C GLU A 320 -5.84 19.98 -36.38
N VAL A 321 -5.26 20.93 -35.64
CA VAL A 321 -5.24 22.36 -36.00
C VAL A 321 -4.20 22.69 -37.07
N ARG A 322 -3.20 21.82 -37.30
CA ARG A 322 -2.09 22.04 -38.25
C ARG A 322 -2.24 21.32 -39.57
N ALA A 323 -3.22 20.42 -39.74
CA ALA A 323 -3.49 19.79 -41.02
C ALA A 323 -4.19 20.81 -41.95
N PRO A 324 -3.58 21.23 -43.08
CA PRO A 324 -4.30 22.01 -44.08
C PRO A 324 -5.37 21.12 -44.74
N ALA A 325 -6.53 21.73 -45.02
CA ALA A 325 -7.62 21.13 -45.79
C ALA A 325 -7.22 20.94 -47.26
#